data_AF-A0A0U4G1X0-F1
#
_entry.id   AF-A0A0U4G1X0-F1
#
_cell.length_a   1.000
_cell.length_b   1.000
_cell.length_c   1.000
_cell.angle_alpha   90.00
_cell.angle_beta   90.00
_cell.angle_gamma   90.00
#
_symmetry.space_group_name_H-M   'P 1'
#
loop_
_entity.id
_entity.type
_entity.pdbx_description
1 polymer ?
#
loop_
_entity_poly.entity_id
_entity_poly.type
_entity_poly.pdbx_seq_one_letter_code
_entity_poly.pdbx_strand_id
1 'polypeptide(L)' 'MCPGLTSPGAKMISVPKGTVVAIMAEGKQHALAVGITSMSPEDILKINKGIGVENVHYLNDGLWQMRPAK' A
#
# COMPACT_ATOMS: atom_id res chain seq x y z
N MET A 1 2.16 5.77 4.85
CA MET A 1 2.73 6.10 6.17
C MET A 1 2.24 5.09 7.21
N CYS A 2 3.05 4.72 8.20
CA CYS A 2 2.69 3.71 9.21
C CYS A 2 1.40 4.03 10.00
N PRO A 3 1.15 5.27 10.49
CA PRO A 3 -0.06 5.58 11.25
C PRO A 3 -1.39 5.32 10.52
N GLY A 4 -1.40 5.43 9.18
CA GLY A 4 -2.58 5.08 8.39
C GLY A 4 -2.88 3.58 8.43
N LEU A 5 -1.83 2.75 8.47
CA LEU A 5 -1.91 1.29 8.46
C LEU A 5 -2.16 0.68 9.86
N THR A 6 -2.01 1.46 10.93
CA THR A 6 -2.29 1.06 12.32
C THR A 6 -3.56 1.72 12.88
N SER A 7 -4.35 2.39 12.04
CA SER A 7 -5.61 3.01 12.45
C SER A 7 -6.70 1.94 12.68
N PRO A 8 -7.79 2.22 13.44
CA PRO A 8 -8.79 1.21 13.80
C PRO A 8 -9.45 0.46 12.62
N GLY A 9 -9.58 1.12 11.47
CA GLY A 9 -10.14 0.51 10.25
C GLY A 9 -9.10 -0.19 9.36
N ALA A 10 -7.81 -0.02 9.67
CA ALA A 10 -6.75 -0.60 8.86
C ALA A 10 -6.59 -2.10 9.14
N LYS A 11 -6.34 -2.85 8.08
CA LYS A 11 -6.04 -4.28 8.15
C LYS A 11 -4.75 -4.53 7.37
N MET A 12 -3.80 -5.19 8.03
CA MET A 12 -2.55 -5.60 7.41
C MET A 12 -2.48 -7.12 7.38
N ILE A 13 -1.95 -7.65 6.28
CA ILE A 13 -1.57 -9.06 6.16
C ILE A 13 -0.07 -9.19 6.48
N SER A 14 0.35 -10.29 7.09
CA SER A 14 1.78 -10.52 7.34
C SER A 14 2.49 -10.87 6.03
N VAL A 15 3.47 -10.05 5.65
CA VAL A 15 4.30 -10.21 4.46
C VAL A 15 5.71 -9.70 4.75
N PRO A 16 6.76 -10.25 4.12
CA PRO A 16 8.11 -9.73 4.28
C PRO A 16 8.25 -8.28 3.82
N LYS A 17 9.26 -7.57 4.34
CA LYS A 17 9.73 -6.29 3.77
C LYS A 17 10.18 -6.51 2.32
N GLY A 18 9.91 -5.54 1.45
CA GLY A 18 10.24 -5.59 0.02
C GLY A 18 9.21 -6.33 -0.83
N THR A 19 8.07 -6.72 -0.25
CA THR A 19 7.01 -7.44 -0.96
C THR A 19 6.11 -6.47 -1.72
N VAL A 20 5.77 -6.80 -2.97
CA VAL A 20 4.76 -6.09 -3.75
C VAL A 20 3.38 -6.39 -3.18
N VAL A 21 2.62 -5.34 -2.88
CA VAL A 21 1.30 -5.43 -2.23
C VAL A 21 0.27 -4.58 -2.94
N ALA A 22 -0.99 -5.03 -2.89
CA ALA A 22 -2.14 -4.23 -3.29
C ALA A 22 -2.63 -3.37 -2.11
N ILE A 23 -2.89 -2.10 -2.37
CA ILE A 23 -3.46 -1.18 -1.37
C ILE A 23 -4.98 -1.16 -1.52
N MET A 24 -5.66 -1.62 -0.47
CA MET A 24 -7.11 -1.73 -0.40
C MET A 24 -7.70 -0.62 0.48
N ALA A 25 -8.97 -0.30 0.24
CA ALA A 25 -9.74 0.59 1.11
C ALA A 25 -11.06 -0.08 1.52
N GLU A 26 -11.50 0.21 2.74
CA GLU A 26 -12.80 -0.25 3.23
C GLU A 26 -13.93 0.21 2.32
N GLY A 27 -14.86 -0.70 1.99
CA GLY A 27 -15.97 -0.42 1.08
C GLY A 27 -15.59 -0.34 -0.41
N LYS A 28 -14.35 -0.66 -0.80
CA LYS A 28 -13.92 -0.76 -2.20
C LYS A 28 -13.56 -2.19 -2.57
N GLN A 29 -14.08 -2.66 -3.71
CA GLN A 29 -13.79 -3.98 -4.24
C GLN A 29 -12.41 -4.06 -4.90
N HIS A 30 -11.99 -2.99 -5.57
CA HIS A 30 -10.75 -2.94 -6.35
C HIS A 30 -9.63 -2.23 -5.57
N ALA A 31 -8.39 -2.66 -5.81
CA ALA A 31 -7.21 -1.99 -5.29
C ALA A 31 -7.11 -0.55 -5.80
N LEU A 32 -6.67 0.36 -4.94
CA LEU A 32 -6.48 1.78 -5.27
C LEU A 32 -5.05 2.09 -5.69
N ALA A 33 -4.10 1.24 -5.29
CA ALA A 33 -2.70 1.38 -5.62
C ALA A 33 -1.96 0.04 -5.52
N VAL A 34 -0.78 0.00 -6.11
CA VAL A 34 0.24 -1.04 -5.96
C VAL A 34 1.44 -0.40 -5.27
N GLY A 35 1.95 -1.06 -4.23
CA GLY A 35 3.09 -0.57 -3.46
C GLY A 35 4.09 -1.67 -3.10
N ILE A 36 5.21 -1.27 -2.51
CA ILE A 36 6.24 -2.17 -1.99
C ILE A 36 6.42 -1.90 -0.51
N THR A 37 6.39 -2.95 0.32
CA THR A 37 6.56 -2.80 1.77
C THR A 37 7.97 -2.29 2.11
N SER A 38 8.06 -1.15 2.79
CA SER A 38 9.33 -0.57 3.25
C SER A 38 9.73 -1.07 4.65
N MET A 39 8.77 -1.63 5.38
CA MET A 39 8.90 -2.24 6.71
C MET A 39 8.07 -3.53 6.77
N SER A 40 8.36 -4.45 7.70
CA SER A 40 7.45 -5.57 7.93
C SER A 40 6.19 -5.10 8.68
N PRO A 41 5.04 -5.78 8.54
CA PRO A 41 3.81 -5.43 9.26
C PRO A 41 3.98 -5.39 10.78
N GLU A 42 4.86 -6.22 11.35
CA GLU A 42 5.17 -6.22 12.77
C GLU A 42 5.92 -4.94 13.18
N ASP A 43 6.87 -4.48 12.37
CA ASP A 43 7.58 -3.22 12.58
C ASP A 43 6.68 -2.01 12.38
N ILE A 44 5.76 -2.05 11.39
CA ILE A 44 4.77 -1.00 11.16
C ILE A 44 3.90 -0.80 12.41
N LEU A 45 3.44 -1.89 13.03
CA LEU A 45 2.64 -1.85 14.27
C LEU A 45 3.46 -1.33 15.47
N LYS A 46 4.70 -1.80 15.64
CA LYS A 46 5.54 -1.45 16.79
C LYS A 46 6.07 -0.02 16.75
N ILE A 47 6.60 0.40 15.61
CA ILE A 47 7.28 1.70 15.46
C ILE A 47 6.25 2.80 15.21
N ASN A 48 5.22 2.50 14.41
CA ASN A 48 4.13 3.41 14.06
C ASN A 48 4.60 4.81 13.57
N LYS A 49 5.72 4.86 12.85
CA LYS A 49 6.31 6.09 12.30
C LYS A 49 7.02 5.80 10.98
N GLY A 50 6.99 6.79 10.08
CA GLY A 50 7.67 6.70 8.78
C GLY A 50 6.85 6.05 7.68
N ILE A 51 7.55 5.62 6.62
CA ILE A 51 6.97 5.02 5.43
C ILE A 51 6.89 3.50 5.64
N GLY A 52 5.67 2.97 5.75
CA GLY A 52 5.45 1.52 5.86
C GLY A 52 5.35 0.82 4.49
N VAL A 53 4.76 1.50 3.51
CA VAL A 53 4.65 1.04 2.12
C VAL A 53 4.92 2.22 1.20
N GLU A 54 5.80 2.00 0.23
CA GLU A 54 6.09 2.92 -0.86
C GLU A 54 5.07 2.73 -1.98
N ASN A 55 4.47 3.82 -2.47
CA ASN A 55 3.47 3.76 -3.54
C ASN A 55 4.18 3.77 -4.90
N VAL A 56 3.92 2.76 -5.73
CA VAL A 56 4.56 2.58 -7.05
C VAL A 56 3.61 3.00 -8.17
N HIS A 57 2.35 2.61 -8.09
CA HIS A 57 1.32 2.89 -9.10
C HIS A 57 -0.03 3.10 -8.40
N TYR A 58 -0.83 4.06 -8.84
CA TYR A 58 -2.15 4.33 -8.27
C TYR A 58 -3.19 4.74 -9.31
N LEU A 59 -4.47 4.62 -8.94
CA LEU A 59 -5.59 4.98 -9.82
C LEU A 59 -5.45 6.41 -10.35
N ASN A 60 -5.69 6.58 -11.65
CA ASN A 60 -5.61 7.84 -12.37
C ASN A 60 -4.21 8.49 -12.44
N ASP A 61 -3.14 7.78 -12.09
CA ASP A 61 -1.80 8.25 -12.42
C ASP A 61 -1.50 8.18 -13.93
N GLY A 62 -0.28 8.58 -14.32
CA GLY A 62 0.11 8.63 -15.73
C GLY A 62 0.06 7.26 -16.43
N LEU A 63 0.42 6.17 -15.73
CA LEU A 63 0.36 4.81 -16.28
C LEU A 63 -1.09 4.34 -16.41
N TRP A 64 -1.95 4.67 -15.44
CA TRP A 64 -3.37 4.34 -15.50
C TRP A 64 -4.07 4.98 -16.70
N GLN A 65 -3.74 6.25 -16.99
CA GLN A 65 -4.32 6.99 -18.11
C GLN A 65 -3.59 6.74 -19.43
N MET A 66 -2.49 5.99 -19.40
CA MET A 66 -1.70 5.71 -20.59
C MET A 66 -2.55 4.92 -21.58
N ARG A 67 -2.65 5.43 -22.81
CA ARG A 67 -3.23 4.67 -23.91
C ARG A 67 -2.28 3.55 -24.32
N PRO A 68 -2.78 2.36 -24.68
CA PRO A 68 -1.92 1.28 -25.15
C PRO A 68 -0.99 1.77 -26.26
N ALA A 69 0.32 1.57 -26.06
CA ALA A 69 1.28 1.71 -27.14
C ALA A 69 0.98 0.58 -28.13
N LYS A 70 0.50 0.95 -29.32
CA LYS A 70 0.39 0.00 -30.44
C LYS A 70 1.76 -0.22 -31.05
#